data_AF-A0A015KLM6-F1
#
_entry.id   AF-A0A015KLM6-F1
#
_cell.length_a   1.000
_cell.length_b   1.000
_cell.length_c   1.000
_cell.angle_alpha   90.00
_cell.angle_beta   90.00
_cell.angle_gamma   90.00
#
_symmetry.space_group_name_H-M   'P 1'
#
loop_
_entity.id
_entity.type
_entity.pdbx_description
1 polymer ?
#
loop_
_entity_poly.entity_id
_entity_poly.type
_entity_poly.pdbx_seq_one_letter_code
_entity_poly.pdbx_strand_id
1 'polypeptide(L)'
;MCKDLSNFQDHFHKKITPLIDRRSVLQNRLTQKKNIYKTNKQLLQLEYELGRFNIDYFSVIDDNGPHYRYKGHTSEDTKLLELRPHKRLPNLSTNIDRHTVEIKKLRLDIMSPDDSKVFTSP
;
A
#
# COMPACT_ATOMS: atom_id res chain seq x y z
N MET A 1 11.39 -6.84 3.55
CA MET A 1 10.10 -6.31 3.07
C MET A 1 8.91 -7.01 3.74
N CYS A 2 8.73 -8.34 3.67
CA CYS A 2 7.58 -8.97 4.33
C CYS A 2 7.64 -9.00 5.87
N LYS A 3 8.84 -9.01 6.46
CA LYS A 3 9.02 -9.09 7.93
C LYS A 3 8.45 -7.88 8.66
N ASP A 4 8.64 -6.67 8.13
CA ASP A 4 8.17 -5.43 8.77
C ASP A 4 6.64 -5.36 8.78
N LEU A 5 6.01 -5.79 7.68
CA LEU A 5 4.55 -5.88 7.59
C LEU A 5 4.00 -6.93 8.57
N SER A 6 4.60 -8.12 8.64
CA SER A 6 4.18 -9.15 9.60
C SER A 6 4.34 -8.67 11.04
N ASN A 7 5.45 -8.01 11.37
CA ASN A 7 5.67 -7.46 12.70
C ASN A 7 4.64 -6.38 13.05
N PHE A 8 4.31 -5.51 12.10
CA PHE A 8 3.26 -4.52 12.28
C PHE A 8 1.89 -5.18 12.50
N GLN A 9 1.53 -6.16 11.68
CA GLN A 9 0.28 -6.91 11.83
C GLN A 9 0.19 -7.59 13.20
N ASP A 10 1.25 -8.27 13.63
CA ASP A 10 1.31 -8.91 14.95
C ASP A 10 1.16 -7.89 16.07
N HIS A 11 1.83 -6.74 15.97
CA HIS A 11 1.72 -5.66 16.95
C HIS A 11 0.29 -5.10 17.00
N PHE A 12 -0.30 -4.84 15.84
CA PHE A 12 -1.66 -4.34 15.71
C PHE A 12 -2.65 -5.31 16.35
N HIS A 13 -2.57 -6.59 16.00
CA HIS A 13 -3.43 -7.63 16.56
C HIS A 13 -3.25 -7.81 18.06
N LYS A 14 -2.01 -7.78 18.57
CA LYS A 14 -1.74 -7.80 20.01
C LYS A 14 -2.41 -6.66 20.77
N LYS A 15 -2.59 -5.49 20.14
CA LYS A 15 -3.19 -4.31 20.78
C LYS A 15 -4.72 -4.26 20.63
N ILE A 16 -5.27 -4.63 19.47
CA ILE A 16 -6.72 -4.57 19.23
C ILE A 16 -7.48 -5.75 19.85
N THR A 17 -6.92 -6.96 19.84
CA THR A 17 -7.62 -8.17 20.31
C THR A 17 -8.11 -8.04 21.76
N PRO A 18 -7.29 -7.57 22.74
CA PRO A 18 -7.76 -7.39 24.11
C PRO A 18 -8.94 -6.40 24.25
N LEU A 19 -8.99 -5.36 23.41
CA LEU A 19 -10.08 -4.38 23.41
C LEU A 19 -11.38 -5.02 22.91
N ILE A 20 -11.30 -5.80 21.83
CA ILE A 20 -12.43 -6.54 21.26
C ILE A 20 -12.93 -7.62 22.23
N ASP A 21 -12.02 -8.37 22.83
CA ASP A 21 -12.35 -9.40 23.82
C ASP A 21 -13.06 -8.79 25.01
N ARG A 22 -12.53 -7.68 25.56
CA ARG A 22 -13.15 -6.96 26.67
C ARG A 22 -14.53 -6.43 26.30
N ARG A 23 -14.72 -5.94 25.07
CA ARG A 23 -16.04 -5.52 24.56
C ARG A 23 -17.04 -6.67 24.60
N SER A 24 -16.66 -7.85 24.11
CA SER A 24 -17.54 -9.03 24.09
C SER A 24 -17.94 -9.46 25.51
N VAL A 25 -17.00 -9.44 26.46
CA VAL A 25 -17.27 -9.75 27.88
C VAL A 25 -18.26 -8.76 28.50
N LEU A 26 -18.11 -7.45 28.23
CA LEU A 26 -19.04 -6.44 28.75
C LEU A 26 -20.44 -6.58 28.14
N GLN A 27 -20.53 -6.84 26.84
CA GLN A 27 -21.82 -7.11 26.18
C GLN A 27 -22.52 -8.34 26.79
N ASN A 28 -21.77 -9.43 27.03
CA ASN A 28 -22.31 -10.62 27.70
C ASN A 28 -22.78 -10.37 29.13
N ARG A 29 -22.18 -9.40 29.86
CA ARG A 29 -22.68 -8.99 31.18
C ARG A 29 -23.98 -8.21 31.08
N LEU A 30 -24.14 -7.38 30.04
CA LEU A 30 -25.38 -6.64 29.78
C LEU A 30 -26.52 -7.57 29.39
N THR A 31 -26.28 -8.58 28.55
CA THR A 31 -27.30 -9.59 28.21
C THR A 31 -27.77 -10.36 29.44
N GLN A 32 -26.86 -10.64 30.39
CA GLN A 32 -27.17 -11.25 31.68
C GLN A 32 -27.78 -10.26 32.71
N LYS A 33 -28.01 -9.00 32.34
CA LYS A 33 -28.51 -7.91 33.21
C LYS A 33 -27.69 -7.72 34.51
N LYS A 34 -26.41 -8.12 34.51
CA LYS A 34 -25.52 -7.99 35.66
C LYS A 34 -24.92 -6.59 35.72
N ASN A 35 -25.12 -5.90 36.84
CA ASN A 35 -24.48 -4.61 37.14
C ASN A 35 -24.53 -3.63 35.95
N ILE A 36 -25.74 -3.36 35.46
CA ILE A 36 -26.02 -2.64 34.21
C ILE A 36 -25.31 -1.28 34.18
N TYR A 37 -25.45 -0.50 35.26
CA TYR A 37 -24.87 0.83 35.34
C TYR A 37 -23.34 0.82 35.21
N LYS A 38 -22.64 -0.02 36.00
CA LYS A 38 -21.17 -0.11 35.94
C LYS A 38 -20.70 -0.62 34.59
N THR A 39 -21.40 -1.61 34.03
CA THR A 39 -21.04 -2.23 32.75
C THR A 39 -21.20 -1.23 31.59
N ASN A 40 -22.29 -0.45 31.57
CA ASN A 40 -22.49 0.61 30.58
C ASN A 40 -21.40 1.68 30.65
N LYS A 41 -21.01 2.10 31.86
CA LYS A 41 -19.91 3.05 32.03
C LYS A 41 -18.59 2.50 31.47
N GLN A 42 -18.28 1.23 31.73
CA GLN A 42 -17.08 0.57 31.20
C GLN A 42 -17.13 0.43 29.67
N LEU A 43 -18.30 0.15 29.11
CA LEU A 43 -18.50 0.03 27.67
C LEU A 43 -18.28 1.37 26.98
N LEU A 44 -18.82 2.47 27.53
CA LEU A 44 -18.62 3.82 27.00
C LEU A 44 -17.14 4.20 26.96
N GLN A 45 -16.39 3.90 28.03
CA GLN A 45 -14.95 4.13 28.05
C GLN A 45 -14.23 3.30 26.99
N LEU A 46 -14.62 2.04 26.82
CA LEU A 46 -14.01 1.14 25.84
C LEU A 46 -14.27 1.60 24.40
N GLU A 47 -15.47 2.08 24.08
CA GLU A 47 -15.79 2.64 22.76
C GLU A 47 -14.96 3.90 22.48
N TYR A 48 -14.68 4.73 23.49
CA TYR A 48 -13.76 5.85 23.35
C TYR A 48 -12.32 5.39 23.09
N GLU A 49 -11.83 4.39 23.84
CA GLU A 49 -10.50 3.79 23.62
C GLU A 49 -10.38 3.19 22.22
N LEU A 50 -11.41 2.49 21.73
CA LEU A 50 -11.48 1.96 20.37
C LEU A 50 -11.53 3.07 19.31
N GLY A 51 -12.30 4.14 19.53
CA GLY A 51 -12.37 5.28 18.60
C GLY A 51 -11.05 6.06 18.52
N ARG A 52 -10.23 6.01 19.56
CA ARG A 52 -8.88 6.60 19.59
C ARG A 52 -7.79 5.64 19.15
N PHE A 53 -8.12 4.37 18.89
CA PHE A 53 -7.17 3.37 18.49
C PHE A 53 -6.62 3.68 17.09
N ASN A 54 -5.38 4.15 17.06
CA ASN A 54 -4.61 4.35 15.84
C ASN A 54 -3.17 3.96 16.11
N ILE A 55 -2.57 3.17 15.23
CA ILE A 55 -1.17 2.76 15.32
C ILE A 55 -0.52 3.13 14.01
N ASP A 56 0.49 3.99 14.09
CA ASP A 56 1.27 4.37 12.91
C ASP A 56 2.21 3.23 12.51
N TYR A 57 2.27 2.92 11.22
CA TYR A 57 3.12 1.88 10.68
C TYR A 57 4.59 2.12 11.03
N PHE A 58 5.06 3.36 10.85
CA PHE A 58 6.45 3.72 11.08
C PHE A 58 6.86 3.67 12.56
N SER A 59 5.90 3.71 13.47
CA SER A 59 6.18 3.59 14.91
C SER A 59 6.56 2.18 15.37
N VAL A 60 6.30 1.16 14.54
CA VAL A 60 6.52 -0.25 14.89
C VAL A 60 7.71 -0.86 14.13
N ILE A 61 8.07 -0.31 12.97
CA ILE A 61 9.16 -0.83 12.15
C ILE A 61 10.52 -0.37 12.66
N ASP A 62 11.54 -1.21 12.46
CA ASP A 62 12.93 -0.85 12.71
C ASP A 62 13.52 -0.17 11.47
N ASP A 63 13.65 1.15 11.54
CA ASP A 63 14.22 1.99 10.49
C ASP A 63 15.74 1.80 10.32
N ASN A 64 16.42 1.23 11.31
CA ASN A 64 17.85 0.93 11.26
C ASN A 64 18.16 -0.42 10.60
N GLY A 65 17.13 -1.16 10.20
CA GLY A 65 17.26 -2.43 9.52
C GLY A 65 18.17 -2.34 8.28
N PRO A 66 19.00 -3.36 8.00
CA PRO A 66 19.96 -3.33 6.89
C PRO A 66 19.28 -3.08 5.52
N HIS A 67 18.02 -3.49 5.37
CA HIS A 67 17.21 -3.27 4.17
C HIS A 67 16.70 -1.83 3.99
N TYR A 68 16.85 -0.96 4.99
CA TYR A 68 16.55 0.47 4.91
C TYR A 68 17.78 1.33 4.61
N ARG A 69 19.00 0.83 4.83
CA ARG A 69 20.27 1.59 4.69
C ARG A 69 20.41 2.34 3.36
N TYR A 70 19.95 1.74 2.27
CA TYR A 70 20.06 2.32 0.93
C TYR A 70 18.70 2.73 0.35
N LYS A 71 17.59 2.68 1.12
CA LYS A 71 16.32 3.21 0.63
C LYS A 71 16.47 4.71 0.34
N GLY A 72 16.01 5.13 -0.83
CA GLY A 72 16.09 6.53 -1.27
C GLY A 72 17.46 6.95 -1.84
N HIS A 73 18.49 6.12 -1.69
CA HIS A 73 19.78 6.35 -2.36
C HIS A 73 19.70 5.86 -3.80
N THR A 74 19.52 6.80 -4.74
CA THR A 74 19.68 6.54 -6.17
C THR A 74 21.12 6.85 -6.59
N SER A 75 21.69 6.02 -7.45
CA SER A 75 23.02 6.30 -8.03
C SER A 75 22.98 7.61 -8.84
N GLU A 76 24.10 8.32 -8.92
CA GLU A 76 24.21 9.54 -9.73
C GLU A 76 23.82 9.29 -11.19
N ASP A 77 24.23 8.15 -11.76
CA ASP A 77 23.82 7.73 -13.11
C ASP A 77 22.29 7.64 -13.24
N THR A 78 21.61 7.11 -12.22
CA THR A 78 20.14 7.05 -12.20
C THR A 78 19.52 8.45 -12.15
N LYS A 79 20.12 9.39 -11.40
CA LYS A 79 19.66 10.79 -11.36
C LYS A 79 19.85 11.47 -12.71
N LEU A 80 20.97 11.23 -13.40
CA LEU A 80 21.23 11.76 -14.75
C LEU A 80 20.26 11.19 -15.79
N LEU A 81 19.83 9.93 -15.65
CA LEU A 81 18.78 9.37 -16.49
C LEU A 81 17.43 10.07 -16.32
N GLU A 82 17.16 10.70 -15.17
CA GLU A 82 15.92 11.45 -14.96
C GLU A 82 15.82 12.71 -15.82
N LEU A 83 16.96 13.28 -16.22
CA LEU A 83 17.08 14.51 -17.00
C LEU A 83 17.07 14.27 -18.52
N ARG A 84 16.90 13.03 -19.00
CA ARG A 84 16.93 12.76 -20.44
C ARG A 84 15.74 13.43 -21.17
N PRO A 85 15.97 14.14 -22.29
CA PRO A 85 14.92 14.83 -23.07
C PRO A 85 13.77 13.95 -23.58
N HIS A 86 13.94 12.61 -23.57
CA HIS A 86 12.94 11.64 -24.05
C HIS A 86 12.57 10.60 -22.99
N LYS A 87 12.68 10.94 -21.70
CA LYS A 87 12.15 10.08 -20.64
C LYS A 87 10.64 9.91 -20.86
N ARG A 88 10.19 8.66 -21.00
CA ARG A 88 8.75 8.36 -21.03
C ARG A 88 8.14 8.90 -19.74
N LEU A 89 7.03 9.63 -19.86
CA LEU A 89 6.28 10.06 -18.69
C LEU A 89 5.96 8.82 -17.84
N PRO A 90 6.11 8.90 -16.51
CA PRO A 90 5.67 7.82 -15.64
C PRO A 90 4.20 7.56 -15.94
N ASN A 91 3.85 6.30 -16.21
CA ASN A 91 2.46 5.89 -16.25
C ASN A 91 1.92 6.01 -14.83
N LEU A 92 1.42 7.19 -14.45
CA LEU A 92 0.65 7.44 -13.24
C LEU A 92 -0.71 6.76 -13.39
N SER A 93 -0.70 5.41 -13.41
CA SER A 93 -1.90 4.62 -13.20
C SER A 93 -1.78 3.95 -11.85
N THR A 94 -2.00 4.72 -10.80
CA THR A 94 -2.61 4.19 -9.57
C THR A 94 -4.11 4.02 -9.84
N ASN A 95 -4.46 3.15 -10.78
CA ASN A 95 -5.81 2.62 -10.88
C ASN A 95 -5.80 1.24 -10.25
N ILE A 96 -6.10 1.23 -8.95
CA ILE A 96 -6.56 0.04 -8.25
C ILE A 96 -7.92 -0.28 -8.85
N ASP A 97 -7.92 -1.31 -9.70
CA ASP A 97 -9.08 -2.09 -10.13
C ASP A 97 -10.20 -1.31 -10.88
N ARG A 98 -10.16 -1.37 -12.23
CA ARG A 98 -11.36 -1.70 -13.02
C ARG A 98 -11.09 -1.86 -14.53
N HIS A 99 -11.48 -3.05 -15.01
CA HIS A 99 -11.74 -3.48 -16.39
C HIS A 99 -10.57 -3.48 -17.38
N THR A 100 -10.25 -4.70 -17.80
CA THR A 100 -9.68 -5.05 -19.11
C THR A 100 -10.37 -4.26 -20.22
N VAL A 101 -9.79 -3.12 -20.59
CA VAL A 101 -10.05 -2.54 -21.90
C VAL A 101 -9.25 -3.38 -22.87
N GLU A 102 -9.96 -4.17 -23.69
CA GLU A 102 -9.41 -4.82 -24.87
C GLU A 102 -8.69 -3.77 -25.70
N ILE A 103 -7.35 -3.74 -25.60
CA ILE A 103 -6.51 -3.04 -26.55
C ILE A 103 -6.60 -3.86 -27.83
N LYS A 104 -7.61 -3.58 -28.66
CA LYS A 104 -7.64 -4.07 -30.04
C LYS A 104 -6.40 -3.49 -30.72
N LYS A 105 -5.40 -4.35 -30.94
CA LYS A 105 -4.20 -4.00 -31.70
C LYS A 105 -4.65 -3.55 -33.10
N LEU A 106 -4.66 -2.25 -33.36
CA LEU A 106 -4.73 -1.74 -34.71
C LEU A 106 -3.38 -2.02 -35.37
N ARG A 107 -3.35 -3.14 -36.10
CA ARG A 107 -2.32 -3.46 -37.08
C ARG A 107 -2.40 -2.41 -38.19
N LEU A 108 -1.54 -1.41 -38.13
CA LEU A 108 -1.29 -0.52 -39.26
C LEU A 108 -0.08 -1.08 -40.00
N ASP A 109 -0.34 -2.07 -40.87
CA ASP A 109 0.57 -2.37 -41.97
C ASP A 109 0.52 -1.15 -42.90
N ILE A 110 1.44 -0.19 -42.70
CA ILE A 110 1.78 0.78 -43.74
C ILE A 110 3.13 0.34 -44.30
N MET A 111 3.06 -0.32 -45.46
CA MET A 111 4.18 -0.39 -46.38
C MET A 111 4.67 1.04 -46.64
N SER A 112 5.92 1.33 -46.27
CA SER A 112 6.63 2.52 -46.75
C SER A 112 6.87 2.34 -48.26
N PRO A 113 6.40 3.28 -49.12
CA PRO A 113 6.52 3.17 -50.57
C PRO A 113 7.77 3.86 -51.12
N ASP A 114 8.87 3.95 -50.35
CA ASP A 114 10.16 4.41 -50.89
C ASP A 114 10.98 3.22 -51.34
N ASP A 115 10.45 2.62 -52.40
CA ASP A 115 11.07 1.61 -53.21
C ASP A 115 12.14 2.27 -54.10
N SER A 116 13.32 1.64 -54.12
CA SER A 116 14.21 1.52 -55.29
C SER A 116 15.00 2.74 -55.82
N LYS A 117 16.21 2.41 -56.32
CA LYS A 117 17.23 3.24 -57.06
C LYS A 117 18.30 3.85 -56.13
N VAL A 118 19.61 3.62 -56.26
CA VAL A 118 20.47 3.23 -57.39
C VAL A 118 21.72 2.52 -56.81
N PHE A 119 21.96 1.26 -57.17
CA PHE A 119 23.32 0.70 -57.16
C PHE A 119 23.83 0.73 -58.60
N THR A 120 24.75 1.65 -58.90
CA THR A 120 25.75 1.52 -59.97
C THR A 120 26.90 2.47 -59.65
N SER A 121 28.08 1.93 -59.34
CA SER A 121 29.35 2.64 -59.49
C SER A 121 30.20 1.89 -60.52
N PRO A 122 30.88 2.57 -61.45
CA PRO A 122 31.92 1.98 -62.28
C PRO A 122 33.16 1.62 -61.47
#